data_AF-A0A9D4ZH06-F1
#
_entry.id   AF-A0A9D4ZH06-F1
#
_cell.length_a   1.000
_cell.length_b   1.000
_cell.length_c   1.000
_cell.angle_alpha   90.00
_cell.angle_beta   90.00
_cell.angle_gamma   90.00
#
_symmetry.space_group_name_H-M   'P 1'
#
loop_
_entity.id
_entity.type
_entity.pdbx_description
1 polymer ?
#
loop_
_entity_poly.entity_id
_entity_poly.type
_entity_poly.pdbx_seq_one_letter_code
_entity_poly.pdbx_strand_id
1 'polypeptide(L)'
;MTSQASAEAPLLPISAQLQKAASGQSLGRSGCHSWKRAALICLFSFGLIAVAAYGLKTALQSRASQSILQNRASSSLSEYSLNFLVVGDWGRHGLYNQSLVATQMGKVGDELGIQFVISVGDNFYDRGLTGVNDSAFSESFSDIYTASSLQTTWYAVLGNHDYMGDALAQLSDEIAQHDWRWFCRRQFQLSFPLCNGVNSRHNAEACSDSVDMFFFDTTPFIDAYWENSTTKHYDWRGLAPRAEQLQSQLQDLDAKLQASTATWKFVLGHHTIRSIGSHGDMSELKSEVDMYVNGHDHILQHIKRTDSAIHFVTSGGGSKSYAGLRSYDDDDGVQFVHEGQGFLAVCMTATSALLTFYDVYGVALYSYTKDL
;
A
#
# COMPACT_ATOMS: atom_id res chain seq x y z
N MET A 1 45.56 -1.33 52.49
CA MET A 1 46.12 -1.91 51.24
C MET A 1 45.11 -2.96 50.82
N THR A 2 44.32 -2.87 49.77
CA THR A 2 44.38 -2.12 48.50
C THR A 2 42.95 -1.80 48.06
N SER A 3 42.79 -0.60 47.49
CA SER A 3 41.61 -0.04 46.86
C SER A 3 41.31 -0.70 45.51
N GLN A 4 40.03 -0.79 45.14
CA GLN A 4 39.60 -0.51 43.77
C GLN A 4 38.25 0.19 43.80
N ALA A 5 38.26 1.38 43.20
CA ALA A 5 37.19 2.37 43.21
C ALA A 5 36.27 2.17 42.00
N SER A 6 34.98 2.36 42.25
CA SER A 6 33.92 2.58 41.27
C SER A 6 34.11 3.93 40.58
N ALA A 7 34.12 3.95 39.25
CA ALA A 7 34.04 5.16 38.46
C ALA A 7 32.63 5.27 37.87
N GLU A 8 31.81 6.14 38.47
CA GLU A 8 30.59 6.69 37.88
C GLU A 8 30.98 7.77 36.86
N ALA A 9 30.37 7.72 35.67
CA ALA A 9 30.48 8.78 34.66
C ALA A 9 29.29 9.75 34.81
N PRO A 10 29.52 11.08 34.86
CA PRO A 10 28.46 12.04 35.10
C PRO A 10 27.71 12.43 33.81
N LEU A 11 26.40 12.55 33.97
CA LEU A 11 25.45 13.21 33.08
C LEU A 11 25.81 14.70 32.90
N LEU A 12 25.83 15.19 31.65
CA LEU A 12 25.91 16.62 31.34
C LEU A 12 24.52 17.18 31.03
N PRO A 13 24.10 18.30 31.66
CA PRO A 13 22.82 18.93 31.37
C PRO A 13 22.90 19.98 30.25
N ILE A 14 21.74 20.16 29.64
CA ILE A 14 21.32 21.18 28.68
C ILE A 14 21.47 22.59 29.28
N SER A 15 22.07 23.55 28.57
CA SER A 15 21.50 24.91 28.36
C SER A 15 22.38 25.88 27.54
N ALA A 16 21.69 26.57 26.63
CA ALA A 16 21.72 28.01 26.34
C ALA A 16 22.82 28.66 25.45
N GLN A 17 22.34 29.06 24.26
CA GLN A 17 22.26 30.43 23.71
C GLN A 17 23.53 31.30 23.50
N LEU A 18 23.76 31.57 22.20
CA LEU A 18 23.85 32.90 21.56
C LEU A 18 24.40 34.08 22.37
N GLN A 19 25.57 34.59 21.95
CA GLN A 19 25.91 36.01 21.68
C GLN A 19 27.38 36.29 22.04
N LYS A 20 28.22 36.53 21.03
CA LYS A 20 29.25 37.60 21.06
C LYS A 20 30.00 37.68 19.73
N ALA A 21 29.56 38.59 18.87
CA ALA A 21 30.39 39.17 17.82
C ALA A 21 30.07 40.66 17.72
N ALA A 22 30.64 41.45 18.64
CA ALA A 22 30.68 42.92 18.53
C ALA A 22 31.78 43.48 19.44
N SER A 23 33.01 43.56 18.94
CA SER A 23 33.99 44.62 19.24
C SER A 23 35.32 44.31 18.55
N GLY A 24 35.35 44.42 17.22
CA GLY A 24 36.60 44.47 16.46
C GLY A 24 37.05 45.92 16.35
N GLN A 25 38.12 46.28 17.07
CA GLN A 25 38.85 47.53 16.86
C GLN A 25 39.49 47.54 15.46
N SER A 26 39.44 48.71 14.83
CA SER A 26 40.07 49.00 13.54
C SER A 26 41.59 49.01 13.62
N LEU A 27 42.25 48.46 12.61
CA LEU A 27 43.47 49.00 11.99
C LEU A 27 43.52 48.47 10.55
N GLY A 28 43.64 49.38 9.59
CA GLY A 28 43.42 49.11 8.17
C GLY A 28 44.60 48.52 7.42
N ARG A 29 44.33 48.03 6.21
CA ARG A 29 45.01 48.42 4.94
C ARG A 29 44.40 47.67 3.75
N SER A 30 43.94 48.46 2.78
CA SER A 30 43.99 48.28 1.32
C SER A 30 43.88 46.87 0.68
N GLY A 31 42.84 46.71 -0.14
CA GLY A 31 42.91 45.93 -1.39
C GLY A 31 42.08 44.65 -1.41
N CYS A 32 40.93 44.70 -2.12
CA CYS A 32 40.23 43.61 -2.83
C CYS A 32 38.71 43.67 -2.57
N HIS A 33 37.99 44.46 -3.37
CA HIS A 33 36.52 44.63 -3.28
C HIS A 33 35.77 44.45 -4.61
N SER A 34 36.35 43.73 -5.57
CA SER A 34 35.68 43.42 -6.85
C SER A 34 35.15 41.98 -6.94
N TRP A 35 35.70 41.02 -6.18
CA TRP A 35 35.37 39.60 -6.37
C TRP A 35 34.24 39.05 -5.49
N LYS A 36 33.86 39.75 -4.41
CA LYS A 36 32.81 39.29 -3.47
C LYS A 36 31.37 39.62 -3.90
N ARG A 37 31.16 40.51 -4.88
CA ARG A 37 29.82 40.78 -5.44
C ARG A 37 29.47 39.88 -6.63
N ALA A 38 30.47 39.41 -7.39
CA ALA A 38 30.25 38.47 -8.49
C ALA A 38 29.88 37.05 -8.00
N ALA A 39 30.48 36.59 -6.90
CA ALA A 39 30.21 35.25 -6.35
C ALA A 39 28.78 35.09 -5.78
N LEU A 40 28.20 36.16 -5.21
CA LEU A 40 26.85 36.11 -4.63
C LEU A 40 25.75 36.17 -5.69
N ILE A 41 26.00 36.86 -6.82
CA ILE A 41 25.05 36.95 -7.94
C ILE A 41 25.04 35.63 -8.74
N CYS A 42 26.18 34.93 -8.87
CA CYS A 42 26.23 33.60 -9.48
C CYS A 42 25.48 32.55 -8.66
N LEU A 43 25.60 32.53 -7.32
CA LEU A 43 24.92 31.51 -6.49
C LEU A 43 23.39 31.66 -6.48
N PHE A 44 22.85 32.88 -6.55
CA PHE A 44 21.41 33.10 -6.67
C PHE A 44 20.86 32.75 -8.07
N SER A 45 21.62 32.99 -9.13
CA SER A 45 21.21 32.66 -10.49
C SER A 45 21.29 31.14 -10.77
N PHE A 46 22.30 30.43 -10.24
CA PHE A 46 22.33 28.96 -10.30
C PHE A 46 21.23 28.30 -9.46
N GLY A 47 20.88 28.85 -8.28
CA GLY A 47 19.77 28.35 -7.46
C GLY A 47 18.40 28.53 -8.12
N LEU A 48 18.14 29.70 -8.73
CA LEU A 48 16.91 29.95 -9.47
C LEU A 48 16.80 29.10 -10.75
N ILE A 49 17.92 28.88 -11.45
CA ILE A 49 17.96 27.99 -12.64
C ILE A 49 17.74 26.54 -12.22
N ALA A 50 18.30 26.08 -11.09
CA ALA A 50 18.09 24.72 -10.59
C ALA A 50 16.64 24.48 -10.13
N VAL A 51 16.03 25.45 -9.43
CA VAL A 51 14.60 25.39 -9.04
C VAL A 51 13.69 25.45 -10.25
N ALA A 52 13.99 26.32 -11.23
CA ALA A 52 13.25 26.39 -12.49
C ALA A 52 13.42 25.12 -13.33
N ALA A 53 14.62 24.52 -13.38
CA ALA A 53 14.89 23.28 -14.09
C ALA A 53 14.21 22.08 -13.42
N TYR A 54 14.19 22.02 -12.08
CA TYR A 54 13.47 20.98 -11.34
C TYR A 54 11.95 21.14 -11.50
N GLY A 55 11.43 22.37 -11.39
CA GLY A 55 10.03 22.69 -11.64
C GLY A 55 9.59 22.44 -13.08
N LEU A 56 10.48 22.64 -14.06
CA LEU A 56 10.22 22.33 -15.46
C LEU A 56 10.28 20.81 -15.69
N LYS A 57 11.17 20.07 -15.02
CA LYS A 57 11.27 18.61 -15.11
C LYS A 57 10.04 17.93 -14.49
N THR A 58 9.56 18.40 -13.34
CA THR A 58 8.32 17.92 -12.72
C THR A 58 7.09 18.29 -13.54
N ALA A 59 7.02 19.50 -14.11
CA ALA A 59 5.92 19.90 -15.00
C ALA A 59 5.93 19.15 -16.35
N LEU A 60 7.10 18.79 -16.87
CA LEU A 60 7.25 17.98 -18.08
C LEU A 60 6.91 16.51 -17.80
N GLN A 61 7.31 15.96 -16.66
CA GLN A 61 6.89 14.63 -16.22
C GLN A 61 5.38 14.58 -15.96
N SER A 62 4.80 15.59 -15.30
CA SER A 62 3.35 15.67 -15.07
C SER A 62 2.58 15.83 -16.38
N ARG A 63 3.09 16.61 -17.35
CA ARG A 63 2.49 16.71 -18.70
C ARG A 63 2.65 15.44 -19.50
N ALA A 64 3.77 14.73 -19.39
CA ALA A 64 3.97 13.44 -20.07
C ALA A 64 3.00 12.39 -19.50
N SER A 65 2.89 12.28 -18.17
CA SER A 65 1.90 11.42 -17.51
C SER A 65 0.47 11.82 -17.87
N GLN A 66 0.12 13.12 -17.83
CA GLN A 66 -1.19 13.61 -18.27
C GLN A 66 -1.45 13.33 -19.75
N SER A 67 -0.46 13.40 -20.64
CA SER A 67 -0.63 13.14 -22.07
C SER A 67 -0.79 11.64 -22.39
N ILE A 68 -0.13 10.76 -21.63
CA ILE A 68 -0.33 9.31 -21.70
C ILE A 68 -1.73 8.96 -21.18
N LEU A 69 -2.18 9.60 -20.10
CA LEU A 69 -3.53 9.44 -19.55
C LEU A 69 -4.60 10.03 -20.47
N GLN A 70 -4.40 11.20 -21.09
CA GLN A 70 -5.36 11.80 -22.02
C GLN A 70 -5.47 11.01 -23.34
N ASN A 71 -4.38 10.43 -23.83
CA ASN A 71 -4.44 9.58 -25.02
C ASN A 71 -5.09 8.21 -24.73
N ARG A 72 -4.92 7.65 -23.52
CA ARG A 72 -5.56 6.37 -23.10
C ARG A 72 -6.97 6.52 -22.52
N ALA A 73 -7.36 7.67 -21.97
CA ALA A 73 -8.75 7.95 -21.61
C ALA A 73 -9.68 8.03 -22.84
N SER A 74 -9.10 8.15 -24.05
CA SER A 74 -9.84 8.07 -25.32
C SER A 74 -9.97 6.64 -25.88
N SER A 75 -9.17 5.67 -25.41
CA SER A 75 -9.44 4.24 -25.66
C SER A 75 -10.52 3.80 -24.68
N SER A 76 -11.66 3.44 -25.23
CA SER A 76 -12.89 3.16 -24.50
C SER A 76 -12.68 2.18 -23.35
N LEU A 77 -13.41 2.41 -22.26
CA LEU A 77 -13.66 1.50 -21.14
C LEU A 77 -14.10 0.07 -21.55
N SER A 78 -14.28 -0.18 -22.84
CA SER A 78 -14.58 -1.46 -23.46
C SER A 78 -13.37 -2.36 -23.72
N GLU A 79 -12.14 -1.92 -23.49
CA GLU A 79 -10.94 -2.74 -23.77
C GLU A 79 -10.55 -3.68 -22.62
N TYR A 80 -10.87 -3.32 -21.38
CA TYR A 80 -10.58 -4.14 -20.20
C TYR A 80 -11.77 -5.01 -19.80
N SER A 81 -11.51 -6.27 -19.50
CA SER A 81 -12.52 -7.25 -19.07
C SER A 81 -12.82 -7.17 -17.58
N LEU A 82 -11.84 -6.73 -16.78
CA LEU A 82 -11.95 -6.67 -15.33
C LEU A 82 -11.20 -5.46 -14.78
N ASN A 83 -11.90 -4.61 -14.04
CA ASN A 83 -11.36 -3.41 -13.39
C ASN A 83 -11.69 -3.45 -11.90
N PHE A 84 -10.71 -3.23 -11.02
CA PHE A 84 -10.94 -3.20 -9.58
C PHE A 84 -9.97 -2.26 -8.89
N LEU A 85 -10.32 -1.88 -7.66
CA LEU A 85 -9.44 -1.09 -6.79
C LEU A 85 -8.89 -1.96 -5.67
N VAL A 86 -7.70 -1.63 -5.17
CA VAL A 86 -7.08 -2.24 -4.00
C VAL A 86 -6.70 -1.15 -3.03
N VAL A 87 -7.04 -1.32 -1.75
CA VAL A 87 -6.70 -0.41 -0.66
C VAL A 87 -6.41 -1.20 0.62
N GLY A 88 -5.44 -0.77 1.41
CA GLY A 88 -5.09 -1.34 2.71
C GLY A 88 -4.96 -0.25 3.76
N ASP A 89 -5.00 -0.64 5.04
CA ASP A 89 -4.59 0.21 6.16
C ASP A 89 -5.41 1.51 6.30
N TRP A 90 -6.74 1.40 6.18
CA TRP A 90 -7.60 2.55 5.89
C TRP A 90 -8.54 2.99 7.03
N GLY A 91 -9.10 2.11 7.86
CA GLY A 91 -10.26 2.48 8.69
C GLY A 91 -9.93 3.33 9.89
N ARG A 92 -10.18 4.65 9.77
CA ARG A 92 -9.89 5.66 10.79
C ARG A 92 -10.98 6.72 10.90
N HIS A 93 -12.24 6.33 10.72
CA HIS A 93 -13.40 7.21 10.94
C HIS A 93 -13.34 8.49 10.07
N GLY A 94 -12.84 8.35 8.83
CA GLY A 94 -12.59 9.45 7.89
C GLY A 94 -11.31 10.25 8.13
N LEU A 95 -10.61 10.02 9.25
CA LEU A 95 -9.41 10.76 9.63
C LEU A 95 -8.18 10.33 8.80
N TYR A 96 -7.10 11.12 8.93
CA TYR A 96 -5.83 10.91 8.24
C TYR A 96 -6.03 10.71 6.73
N ASN A 97 -6.83 11.61 6.14
CA ASN A 97 -7.17 11.65 4.73
C ASN A 97 -7.90 10.42 4.18
N GLN A 98 -8.40 9.51 5.03
CA GLN A 98 -9.21 8.39 4.58
C GLN A 98 -10.40 8.85 3.71
N SER A 99 -11.13 9.90 4.12
CA SER A 99 -12.24 10.45 3.31
C SER A 99 -11.78 11.05 1.98
N LEU A 100 -10.56 11.60 1.90
CA LEU A 100 -10.01 12.11 0.65
C LEU A 100 -9.65 10.97 -0.29
N VAL A 101 -8.98 9.92 0.22
CA VAL A 101 -8.71 8.69 -0.53
C VAL A 101 -10.02 8.09 -1.05
N ALA A 102 -11.04 7.95 -0.20
CA ALA A 102 -12.36 7.45 -0.57
C ALA A 102 -13.02 8.29 -1.69
N THR A 103 -12.89 9.61 -1.63
CA THR A 103 -13.39 10.52 -2.68
C THR A 103 -12.73 10.24 -4.03
N GLN A 104 -11.42 10.01 -4.04
CA GLN A 104 -10.68 9.74 -5.29
C GLN A 104 -10.93 8.33 -5.80
N MET A 105 -11.02 7.33 -4.91
CA MET A 105 -11.47 5.98 -5.27
C MET A 105 -12.85 6.02 -5.93
N GLY A 106 -13.78 6.86 -5.45
CA GLY A 106 -15.08 7.05 -6.07
C GLY A 106 -15.00 7.58 -7.51
N LYS A 107 -14.17 8.60 -7.75
CA LYS A 107 -13.99 9.18 -9.09
C LYS A 107 -13.32 8.20 -10.06
N VAL A 108 -12.23 7.57 -9.62
CA VAL A 108 -11.50 6.57 -10.42
C VAL A 108 -12.37 5.34 -10.67
N GLY A 109 -13.13 4.91 -9.66
CA GLY A 109 -14.07 3.80 -9.79
C GLY A 109 -15.18 4.06 -10.82
N ASP A 110 -15.69 5.30 -10.87
CA ASP A 110 -16.69 5.74 -11.85
C ASP A 110 -16.09 5.82 -13.25
N GLU A 111 -14.89 6.39 -13.36
CA GLU A 111 -14.14 6.47 -14.61
C GLU A 111 -13.86 5.08 -15.17
N LEU A 112 -13.38 4.13 -14.36
CA LEU A 112 -12.98 2.79 -14.82
C LEU A 112 -14.13 1.78 -14.91
N GLY A 113 -15.30 2.08 -14.32
CA GLY A 113 -16.39 1.12 -14.22
C GLY A 113 -16.00 -0.15 -13.46
N ILE A 114 -15.50 0.01 -12.24
CA ILE A 114 -14.96 -1.10 -11.44
C ILE A 114 -16.02 -2.14 -11.06
N GLN A 115 -15.60 -3.41 -10.98
CA GLN A 115 -16.47 -4.52 -10.59
C GLN A 115 -16.46 -4.78 -9.08
N PHE A 116 -15.38 -4.49 -8.37
CA PHE A 116 -15.26 -4.68 -6.92
C PHE A 116 -14.09 -3.88 -6.33
N VAL A 117 -14.00 -3.88 -5.01
CA VAL A 117 -12.84 -3.37 -4.26
C VAL A 117 -12.22 -4.51 -3.46
N ILE A 118 -10.89 -4.54 -3.37
CA ILE A 118 -10.16 -5.44 -2.48
C ILE A 118 -9.60 -4.63 -1.31
N SER A 119 -9.86 -5.12 -0.10
CA SER A 119 -9.17 -4.66 1.12
C SER A 119 -8.07 -5.65 1.51
N VAL A 120 -6.82 -5.19 1.54
CA VAL A 120 -5.65 -5.99 1.95
C VAL A 120 -5.38 -5.93 3.46
N GLY A 121 -6.41 -5.71 4.27
CA GLY A 121 -6.34 -5.79 5.74
C GLY A 121 -5.98 -4.49 6.44
N ASP A 122 -5.95 -4.59 7.77
CA ASP A 122 -5.97 -3.47 8.71
C ASP A 122 -7.17 -2.56 8.43
N ASN A 123 -8.33 -3.21 8.45
CA ASN A 123 -9.60 -2.60 8.09
C ASN A 123 -10.05 -1.58 9.12
N PHE A 124 -9.81 -1.82 10.42
CA PHE A 124 -10.26 -0.92 11.49
C PHE A 124 -9.17 -0.66 12.54
N TYR A 125 -8.76 0.60 12.65
CA TYR A 125 -7.76 1.05 13.59
C TYR A 125 -8.34 1.70 14.86
N ASP A 126 -7.60 1.75 15.97
CA ASP A 126 -6.26 1.16 16.14
C ASP A 126 -6.28 -0.28 16.66
N ARG A 127 -7.45 -0.85 16.97
CA ARG A 127 -7.57 -2.17 17.60
C ARG A 127 -8.77 -2.98 17.12
N GLY A 128 -9.02 -3.00 15.81
CA GLY A 128 -10.14 -3.75 15.24
C GLY A 128 -11.49 -3.25 15.73
N LEU A 129 -12.52 -4.05 15.49
CA LEU A 129 -13.87 -3.84 16.02
C LEU A 129 -14.00 -4.50 17.39
N THR A 130 -14.92 -4.05 18.24
CA THR A 130 -15.25 -4.70 19.51
C THR A 130 -16.36 -5.74 19.39
N GLY A 131 -17.03 -5.81 18.23
CA GLY A 131 -18.12 -6.72 17.93
C GLY A 131 -18.83 -6.32 16.63
N VAL A 132 -19.86 -7.08 16.26
CA VAL A 132 -20.64 -6.86 15.02
C VAL A 132 -21.43 -5.54 15.01
N ASN A 133 -21.79 -5.04 16.18
CA ASN A 133 -22.53 -3.78 16.36
C ASN A 133 -21.62 -2.57 16.68
N ASP A 134 -20.29 -2.70 16.49
CA ASP A 134 -19.37 -1.60 16.75
C ASP A 134 -19.58 -0.47 15.72
N SER A 135 -19.75 0.77 16.19
CA SER A 135 -19.99 1.92 15.30
C SER A 135 -18.78 2.25 14.43
N ALA A 136 -17.58 1.81 14.79
CA ALA A 136 -16.39 1.95 13.95
C ALA A 136 -16.56 1.29 12.58
N PHE A 137 -17.42 0.26 12.46
CA PHE A 137 -17.75 -0.33 11.16
C PHE A 137 -18.41 0.71 10.24
N SER A 138 -19.52 1.31 10.64
CA SER A 138 -20.18 2.33 9.82
C SER A 138 -19.31 3.59 9.68
N GLU A 139 -18.73 4.08 10.77
CA GLU A 139 -17.97 5.33 10.81
C GLU A 139 -16.69 5.27 9.97
N SER A 140 -16.08 4.09 9.80
CA SER A 140 -14.87 3.92 8.99
C SER A 140 -15.14 3.32 7.61
N PHE A 141 -16.25 2.62 7.39
CA PHE A 141 -16.54 1.95 6.13
C PHE A 141 -17.80 2.51 5.46
N SER A 142 -18.98 2.27 6.03
CA SER A 142 -20.25 2.57 5.39
C SER A 142 -20.43 4.05 5.06
N ASP A 143 -20.10 4.92 6.01
CA ASP A 143 -20.31 6.37 5.90
C ASP A 143 -19.17 7.09 5.16
N ILE A 144 -18.06 6.38 4.90
CA ILE A 144 -16.88 6.94 4.23
C ILE A 144 -16.88 6.65 2.74
N TYR A 145 -17.13 5.40 2.34
CA TYR A 145 -17.05 4.96 0.95
C TYR A 145 -18.42 5.03 0.26
N THR A 146 -18.99 6.23 0.17
CA THR A 146 -20.40 6.46 -0.22
C THR A 146 -20.61 6.69 -1.72
N ALA A 147 -19.55 6.83 -2.51
CA ALA A 147 -19.67 7.03 -3.96
C ALA A 147 -20.42 5.86 -4.63
N SER A 148 -21.22 6.15 -5.66
CA SER A 148 -22.04 5.16 -6.38
C SER A 148 -21.19 4.04 -6.98
N SER A 149 -20.02 4.37 -7.52
CA SER A 149 -19.04 3.42 -8.06
C SER A 149 -18.42 2.49 -7.01
N LEU A 150 -18.50 2.85 -5.72
CA LEU A 150 -18.03 2.03 -4.60
C LEU A 150 -19.17 1.23 -3.95
N GLN A 151 -20.39 1.29 -4.50
CA GLN A 151 -21.52 0.45 -4.10
C GLN A 151 -21.43 -0.92 -4.78
N THR A 152 -20.31 -1.58 -4.54
CA THR A 152 -19.97 -2.93 -5.02
C THR A 152 -19.41 -3.75 -3.86
N THR A 153 -19.20 -5.05 -4.05
CA THR A 153 -18.59 -5.93 -3.05
C THR A 153 -17.15 -5.49 -2.74
N TRP A 154 -16.84 -5.49 -1.45
CA TRP A 154 -15.50 -5.34 -0.89
C TRP A 154 -15.02 -6.70 -0.39
N TYR A 155 -14.02 -7.24 -1.07
CA TYR A 155 -13.35 -8.49 -0.69
C TYR A 155 -12.19 -8.17 0.24
N ALA A 156 -12.36 -8.46 1.52
CA ALA A 156 -11.44 -8.10 2.57
C ALA A 156 -10.74 -9.32 3.19
N VAL A 157 -9.46 -9.16 3.50
CA VAL A 157 -8.74 -10.00 4.47
C VAL A 157 -8.52 -9.22 5.77
N LEU A 158 -8.07 -9.91 6.82
CA LEU A 158 -7.71 -9.29 8.09
C LEU A 158 -6.23 -8.90 8.10
N GLY A 159 -5.93 -7.77 8.73
CA GLY A 159 -4.58 -7.39 9.12
C GLY A 159 -4.33 -7.56 10.62
N ASN A 160 -3.13 -7.20 11.05
CA ASN A 160 -2.74 -7.41 12.44
C ASN A 160 -3.52 -6.51 13.42
N HIS A 161 -3.96 -5.32 13.02
CA HIS A 161 -4.79 -4.45 13.86
C HIS A 161 -6.21 -4.98 14.00
N ASP A 162 -6.75 -5.65 12.99
CA ASP A 162 -8.07 -6.28 13.05
C ASP A 162 -8.11 -7.38 14.11
N TYR A 163 -7.03 -8.15 14.20
CA TYR A 163 -6.84 -9.15 15.24
C TYR A 163 -6.68 -8.57 16.65
N MET A 164 -6.40 -7.28 16.82
CA MET A 164 -6.32 -6.69 18.16
C MET A 164 -7.70 -6.43 18.80
N GLY A 165 -8.76 -6.54 17.99
CA GLY A 165 -10.16 -6.50 18.43
C GLY A 165 -10.82 -7.86 18.35
N ASP A 166 -12.12 -7.87 18.04
CA ASP A 166 -12.91 -9.03 17.68
C ASP A 166 -12.74 -9.31 16.19
N ALA A 167 -11.80 -10.20 15.88
CA ALA A 167 -11.56 -10.64 14.51
C ALA A 167 -12.77 -11.39 13.92
N LEU A 168 -13.48 -12.15 14.75
CA LEU A 168 -14.63 -12.95 14.32
C LEU A 168 -15.82 -12.07 13.92
N ALA A 169 -15.97 -10.89 14.51
CA ALA A 169 -17.00 -9.93 14.12
C ALA A 169 -16.88 -9.54 12.64
N GLN A 170 -15.68 -9.21 12.18
CA GLN A 170 -15.42 -8.86 10.78
C GLN A 170 -15.66 -10.02 9.82
N LEU A 171 -15.44 -11.26 10.27
CA LEU A 171 -15.62 -12.48 9.48
C LEU A 171 -17.06 -13.00 9.47
N SER A 172 -17.94 -12.46 10.32
CA SER A 172 -19.29 -12.97 10.51
C SER A 172 -20.22 -12.61 9.34
N ASP A 173 -21.27 -13.40 9.15
CA ASP A 173 -22.36 -13.03 8.23
C ASP A 173 -23.27 -11.94 8.82
N GLU A 174 -23.22 -11.73 10.13
CA GLU A 174 -24.01 -10.70 10.83
C GLU A 174 -23.53 -9.30 10.47
N ILE A 175 -22.21 -9.07 10.41
CA ILE A 175 -21.69 -7.74 10.06
C ILE A 175 -22.05 -7.33 8.62
N ALA A 176 -22.15 -8.31 7.70
CA ALA A 176 -22.59 -8.07 6.33
C ALA A 176 -24.08 -7.67 6.24
N GLN A 177 -24.87 -7.83 7.30
CA GLN A 177 -26.24 -7.32 7.38
C GLN A 177 -26.29 -5.82 7.65
N HIS A 178 -25.23 -5.24 8.24
CA HIS A 178 -25.11 -3.80 8.41
C HIS A 178 -24.71 -3.11 7.11
N ASP A 179 -23.91 -3.76 6.27
CA ASP A 179 -23.56 -3.29 4.93
C ASP A 179 -23.28 -4.48 3.99
N TRP A 180 -24.15 -4.67 3.00
CA TRP A 180 -24.10 -5.81 2.07
C TRP A 180 -22.81 -5.88 1.24
N ARG A 181 -22.09 -4.77 1.14
CA ARG A 181 -20.83 -4.69 0.40
C ARG A 181 -19.74 -5.50 1.09
N TRP A 182 -19.84 -5.75 2.39
CA TRP A 182 -18.77 -6.33 3.16
C TRP A 182 -18.68 -7.86 3.00
N PHE A 183 -17.57 -8.33 2.42
CA PHE A 183 -17.19 -9.74 2.41
C PHE A 183 -15.80 -9.90 2.99
N CYS A 184 -15.68 -10.46 4.19
CA CYS A 184 -14.39 -10.75 4.81
C CYS A 184 -14.29 -12.20 5.26
N ARG A 185 -13.21 -12.87 4.88
CA ARG A 185 -12.86 -14.23 5.28
C ARG A 185 -11.35 -14.30 5.51
N ARG A 186 -10.91 -15.20 6.38
CA ARG A 186 -9.47 -15.45 6.62
C ARG A 186 -8.78 -15.91 5.33
N GLN A 187 -9.43 -16.81 4.62
CA GLN A 187 -8.92 -17.40 3.40
C GLN A 187 -10.08 -17.70 2.45
N PHE A 188 -9.89 -17.35 1.18
CA PHE A 188 -10.86 -17.62 0.12
C PHE A 188 -10.19 -17.48 -1.25
N GLN A 189 -10.87 -17.96 -2.29
CA GLN A 189 -10.43 -17.82 -3.68
C GLN A 189 -11.54 -17.16 -4.48
N LEU A 190 -11.17 -16.27 -5.38
CA LEU A 190 -12.05 -15.74 -6.40
C LEU A 190 -11.50 -16.07 -7.78
N SER A 191 -12.39 -16.26 -8.75
CA SER A 191 -12.05 -16.52 -10.14
C SER A 191 -12.88 -15.60 -11.02
N PHE A 192 -12.23 -14.82 -11.87
CA PHE A 192 -12.90 -13.89 -12.78
C PHE A 192 -12.51 -14.17 -14.24
N PRO A 193 -13.47 -14.29 -15.17
CA PRO A 193 -13.16 -14.43 -16.59
C PRO A 193 -12.59 -13.11 -17.14
N LEU A 194 -11.66 -13.21 -18.09
CA LEU A 194 -10.97 -12.07 -18.72
C LEU A 194 -11.33 -11.89 -20.21
N CYS A 195 -12.42 -12.48 -20.67
CA CYS A 195 -12.86 -12.36 -22.06
C CYS A 195 -13.67 -11.08 -22.29
N ASN A 196 -13.26 -10.29 -23.29
CA ASN A 196 -13.82 -8.97 -23.57
C ASN A 196 -15.34 -9.02 -23.82
N GLY A 197 -16.08 -8.14 -23.15
CA GLY A 197 -17.36 -7.63 -23.66
C GLY A 197 -18.65 -8.34 -23.23
N VAL A 198 -18.67 -9.07 -22.11
CA VAL A 198 -19.89 -9.80 -21.73
C VAL A 198 -20.21 -9.64 -20.24
N ASN A 199 -20.92 -8.54 -19.94
CA ASN A 199 -21.87 -8.43 -18.83
C ASN A 199 -23.03 -9.43 -18.96
N SER A 200 -22.77 -10.66 -19.41
CA SER A 200 -23.79 -11.64 -19.68
C SER A 200 -23.41 -12.92 -18.97
N ARG A 201 -24.15 -13.18 -17.89
CA ARG A 201 -24.42 -14.53 -17.34
C ARG A 201 -25.00 -15.51 -18.37
N HIS A 202 -24.88 -15.22 -19.67
CA HIS A 202 -25.57 -15.88 -20.77
C HIS A 202 -24.66 -16.44 -21.87
N ASN A 203 -23.36 -16.13 -21.91
CA ASN A 203 -22.42 -16.71 -22.90
C ASN A 203 -21.10 -17.19 -22.25
N ALA A 204 -21.20 -17.99 -21.19
CA ALA A 204 -20.05 -18.57 -20.49
C ALA A 204 -19.32 -19.68 -21.28
N GLU A 205 -19.79 -20.03 -22.49
CA GLU A 205 -19.39 -21.28 -23.17
C GLU A 205 -18.06 -21.21 -23.95
N ALA A 206 -17.29 -20.12 -23.90
CA ALA A 206 -15.98 -20.07 -24.56
C ALA A 206 -14.95 -19.12 -23.92
N CYS A 207 -15.00 -18.86 -22.61
CA CYS A 207 -13.95 -18.08 -21.95
C CYS A 207 -12.91 -18.99 -21.29
N SER A 208 -11.74 -19.12 -21.92
CA SER A 208 -10.60 -19.87 -21.37
C SER A 208 -9.71 -19.00 -20.47
N ASP A 209 -9.70 -17.69 -20.70
CA ASP A 209 -8.84 -16.78 -19.95
C ASP A 209 -9.49 -16.29 -18.67
N SER A 210 -8.77 -16.40 -17.56
CA SER A 210 -9.24 -15.98 -16.25
C SER A 210 -8.10 -15.51 -15.37
N VAL A 211 -8.47 -14.81 -14.29
CA VAL A 211 -7.61 -14.57 -13.15
C VAL A 211 -8.16 -15.32 -11.94
N ASP A 212 -7.29 -16.09 -11.29
CA ASP A 212 -7.54 -16.63 -9.96
C ASP A 212 -6.83 -15.75 -8.92
N MET A 213 -7.57 -15.37 -7.88
CA MET A 213 -7.12 -14.54 -6.77
C MET A 213 -7.23 -15.34 -5.48
N PHE A 214 -6.10 -15.61 -4.84
CA PHE A 214 -5.99 -16.41 -3.62
C PHE A 214 -5.74 -15.49 -2.42
N PHE A 215 -6.76 -15.34 -1.57
CA PHE A 215 -6.71 -14.50 -0.38
C PHE A 215 -6.31 -15.32 0.83
N PHE A 216 -5.42 -14.79 1.67
CA PHE A 216 -4.76 -15.55 2.71
C PHE A 216 -4.54 -14.75 4.00
N ASP A 217 -4.59 -15.42 5.15
CA ASP A 217 -4.45 -14.78 6.46
C ASP A 217 -3.00 -14.80 6.91
N THR A 218 -2.30 -13.71 6.61
CA THR A 218 -0.86 -13.58 6.93
C THR A 218 -0.58 -13.34 8.42
N THR A 219 -1.56 -12.93 9.23
CA THR A 219 -1.31 -12.51 10.62
C THR A 219 -0.78 -13.64 11.52
N PRO A 220 -1.30 -14.88 11.47
CA PRO A 220 -0.76 -16.00 12.25
C PRO A 220 0.71 -16.34 11.94
N PHE A 221 1.23 -15.96 10.77
CA PHE A 221 2.59 -16.26 10.35
C PHE A 221 3.65 -15.42 11.07
N ILE A 222 3.27 -14.31 11.71
CA ILE A 222 4.22 -13.42 12.37
C ILE A 222 4.57 -13.92 13.77
N ASP A 223 5.80 -14.41 13.97
CA ASP A 223 6.26 -14.95 15.25
C ASP A 223 6.10 -13.99 16.43
N ALA A 224 6.44 -12.72 16.22
CA ALA A 224 6.38 -11.69 17.26
C ALA A 224 4.97 -11.49 17.85
N TYR A 225 3.90 -11.86 17.14
CA TYR A 225 2.53 -11.70 17.63
C TYR A 225 2.12 -12.80 18.61
N TRP A 226 2.90 -13.90 18.67
CA TRP A 226 2.68 -15.02 19.58
C TRP A 226 3.60 -15.03 20.80
N GLU A 227 4.58 -14.13 20.84
CA GLU A 227 5.52 -14.04 21.95
C GLU A 227 4.83 -13.50 23.21
N ASN A 228 5.06 -14.13 24.37
CA ASN A 228 4.54 -13.64 25.66
C ASN A 228 5.07 -12.24 26.06
N SER A 229 6.14 -11.77 25.40
CA SER A 229 6.73 -10.44 25.57
C SER A 229 5.88 -9.34 24.92
N THR A 230 4.96 -9.69 24.01
CA THR A 230 4.15 -8.70 23.30
C THR A 230 3.17 -8.01 24.26
N THR A 231 3.04 -6.70 24.13
CA THR A 231 2.09 -5.89 24.91
C THR A 231 0.72 -5.80 24.26
N LYS A 232 0.58 -6.35 23.05
CA LYS A 232 -0.65 -6.33 22.25
C LYS A 232 -1.43 -7.63 22.47
N HIS A 233 -2.74 -7.52 22.62
CA HIS A 233 -3.63 -8.68 22.61
C HIS A 233 -4.01 -8.99 21.15
N TYR A 234 -4.08 -10.27 20.81
CA TYR A 234 -4.51 -10.75 19.49
C TYR A 234 -5.58 -11.83 19.66
N ASP A 235 -6.66 -11.72 18.91
CA ASP A 235 -7.80 -12.64 18.91
C ASP A 235 -7.54 -13.85 18.03
N TRP A 236 -6.96 -14.89 18.65
CA TRP A 236 -6.68 -16.16 18.00
C TRP A 236 -7.89 -17.11 17.95
N ARG A 237 -9.09 -16.67 18.35
CA ARG A 237 -10.29 -17.53 18.30
C ARG A 237 -10.59 -17.97 16.87
N GLY A 238 -11.10 -19.19 16.74
CA GLY A 238 -11.44 -19.80 15.46
C GLY A 238 -10.23 -20.24 14.62
N LEU A 239 -9.01 -20.16 15.13
CA LEU A 239 -7.83 -20.78 14.53
C LEU A 239 -7.55 -22.14 15.15
N ALA A 240 -7.00 -23.05 14.35
CA ALA A 240 -6.36 -24.26 14.84
C ALA A 240 -5.09 -23.90 15.65
N PRO A 241 -4.49 -24.86 16.41
CA PRO A 241 -3.16 -24.65 16.98
C PRO A 241 -2.19 -24.11 15.93
N ARG A 242 -1.41 -23.07 16.28
CA ARG A 242 -0.63 -22.26 15.33
C ARG A 242 0.08 -23.08 14.24
N ALA A 243 0.88 -24.07 14.63
CA ALA A 243 1.65 -24.87 13.67
C ALA A 243 0.75 -25.58 12.63
N GLU A 244 -0.38 -26.14 13.08
CA GLU A 244 -1.39 -26.76 12.22
C GLU A 244 -2.09 -25.72 11.34
N GLN A 245 -2.40 -24.55 11.90
CA GLN A 245 -2.99 -23.45 11.15
C GLN A 245 -2.08 -23.00 10.00
N LEU A 246 -0.78 -22.77 10.26
CA LEU A 246 0.16 -22.34 9.22
C LEU A 246 0.33 -23.42 8.15
N GLN A 247 0.49 -24.67 8.57
CA GLN A 247 0.67 -25.79 7.66
C GLN A 247 -0.56 -25.99 6.75
N SER A 248 -1.76 -26.03 7.34
CA SER A 248 -3.00 -26.24 6.58
C SER A 248 -3.26 -25.11 5.59
N GLN A 249 -2.99 -23.86 5.98
CA GLN A 249 -3.15 -22.72 5.10
C GLN A 249 -2.19 -22.83 3.90
N LEU A 250 -0.89 -23.05 4.13
CA LEU A 250 0.10 -23.22 3.06
C LEU A 250 -0.25 -24.40 2.13
N GLN A 251 -0.67 -25.53 2.69
CA GLN A 251 -1.08 -26.70 1.90
C GLN A 251 -2.29 -26.42 1.02
N ASP A 252 -3.30 -25.72 1.54
CA ASP A 252 -4.49 -25.35 0.75
C ASP A 252 -4.13 -24.35 -0.36
N LEU A 253 -3.27 -23.37 -0.08
CA LEU A 253 -2.78 -22.43 -1.08
C LEU A 253 -2.01 -23.16 -2.20
N ASP A 254 -1.05 -24.01 -1.84
CA ASP A 254 -0.26 -24.78 -2.81
C ASP A 254 -1.14 -25.71 -3.65
N ALA A 255 -2.11 -26.40 -3.03
CA ALA A 255 -3.05 -27.26 -3.75
C ALA A 255 -3.91 -26.47 -4.74
N LYS A 256 -4.41 -25.29 -4.35
CA LYS A 256 -5.22 -24.42 -5.21
C LYS A 256 -4.41 -23.81 -6.36
N LEU A 257 -3.17 -23.40 -6.09
CA LEU A 257 -2.26 -22.89 -7.12
C LEU A 257 -1.92 -23.98 -8.15
N GLN A 258 -1.65 -25.21 -7.70
CA GLN A 258 -1.39 -26.35 -8.58
C GLN A 258 -2.62 -26.78 -9.40
N ALA A 259 -3.82 -26.66 -8.82
CA ALA A 259 -5.07 -26.98 -9.51
C ALA A 259 -5.52 -25.89 -10.50
N SER A 260 -5.04 -24.66 -10.32
CA SER A 260 -5.47 -23.51 -11.12
C SER A 260 -4.89 -23.53 -12.53
N THR A 261 -5.79 -23.56 -13.52
CA THR A 261 -5.47 -23.39 -14.95
C THR A 261 -5.64 -21.94 -15.40
N ALA A 262 -5.85 -21.00 -14.46
CA ALA A 262 -6.07 -19.60 -14.80
C ALA A 262 -4.82 -18.99 -15.46
N THR A 263 -5.08 -18.10 -16.42
CA THR A 263 -4.09 -17.31 -17.16
C THR A 263 -3.27 -16.44 -16.21
N TRP A 264 -3.92 -15.87 -15.19
CA TRP A 264 -3.30 -15.07 -14.15
C TRP A 264 -3.54 -15.65 -12.76
N LYS A 265 -2.52 -15.63 -11.90
CA LYS A 265 -2.61 -16.06 -10.50
C LYS A 265 -2.11 -14.96 -9.58
N PHE A 266 -3.01 -14.38 -8.78
CA PHE A 266 -2.68 -13.37 -7.78
C PHE A 266 -2.82 -13.94 -6.38
N VAL A 267 -1.85 -13.68 -5.52
CA VAL A 267 -1.93 -13.97 -4.09
C VAL A 267 -2.07 -12.67 -3.32
N LEU A 268 -3.00 -12.63 -2.38
CA LEU A 268 -3.33 -11.42 -1.61
C LEU A 268 -3.30 -11.73 -0.12
N GLY A 269 -2.68 -10.84 0.64
CA GLY A 269 -2.58 -10.93 2.09
C GLY A 269 -2.28 -9.57 2.69
N HIS A 270 -2.17 -9.49 4.02
CA HIS A 270 -1.91 -8.21 4.67
C HIS A 270 -0.43 -7.84 4.73
N HIS A 271 0.40 -8.75 5.23
CA HIS A 271 1.82 -8.49 5.48
C HIS A 271 2.66 -8.56 4.19
N THR A 272 3.85 -7.99 4.24
CA THR A 272 4.80 -7.97 3.12
C THR A 272 5.53 -9.31 3.00
N ILE A 273 5.59 -9.90 1.80
CA ILE A 273 6.59 -10.96 1.51
C ILE A 273 7.90 -10.33 1.06
N ARG A 274 7.80 -9.26 0.27
CA ARG A 274 8.91 -8.39 -0.11
C ARG A 274 8.46 -6.96 0.08
N SER A 275 9.24 -6.15 0.80
CA SER A 275 9.04 -4.70 0.83
C SER A 275 10.29 -3.96 1.26
N ILE A 276 10.39 -2.70 0.84
CA ILE A 276 11.42 -1.77 1.35
C ILE A 276 10.89 -0.88 2.48
N GLY A 277 9.63 -1.05 2.88
CA GLY A 277 9.05 -0.34 4.00
C GLY A 277 9.60 -0.81 5.34
N SER A 278 8.98 -0.34 6.41
CA SER A 278 9.46 -0.56 7.77
C SER A 278 9.46 -2.03 8.18
N HIS A 279 8.62 -2.86 7.57
CA HIS A 279 8.45 -4.26 7.97
C HIS A 279 9.40 -5.22 7.22
N GLY A 280 9.71 -4.97 5.94
CA GLY A 280 10.71 -5.74 5.18
C GLY A 280 10.15 -7.07 4.63
N ASP A 281 11.03 -8.06 4.47
CA ASP A 281 10.70 -9.33 3.82
C ASP A 281 10.25 -10.43 4.79
N MET A 282 9.40 -11.34 4.30
CA MET A 282 9.04 -12.60 4.94
C MET A 282 9.43 -13.80 4.06
N SER A 283 9.28 -15.03 4.58
CA SER A 283 9.60 -16.25 3.83
C SER A 283 8.88 -16.30 2.48
N GLU A 284 9.63 -16.55 1.41
CA GLU A 284 9.16 -16.49 0.03
C GLU A 284 8.02 -17.52 -0.25
N LEU A 285 7.04 -17.09 -1.04
CA LEU A 285 6.12 -17.99 -1.73
C LEU A 285 6.94 -18.90 -2.65
N LYS A 286 6.84 -20.21 -2.46
CA LYS A 286 7.56 -21.21 -3.28
C LYS A 286 6.87 -21.53 -4.61
N SER A 287 5.72 -20.92 -4.86
CA SER A 287 4.84 -21.24 -5.98
C SER A 287 4.82 -20.11 -7.01
N GLU A 288 4.82 -20.46 -8.30
CA GLU A 288 4.81 -19.50 -9.40
C GLU A 288 3.47 -18.76 -9.45
N VAL A 289 3.52 -17.45 -9.16
CA VAL A 289 2.37 -16.53 -9.20
C VAL A 289 2.76 -15.28 -9.98
N ASP A 290 1.78 -14.54 -10.49
CA ASP A 290 2.05 -13.33 -11.26
C ASP A 290 2.25 -12.12 -10.36
N MET A 291 1.45 -12.04 -9.29
CA MET A 291 1.47 -10.92 -8.35
C MET A 291 1.24 -11.39 -6.92
N TYR A 292 1.97 -10.76 -6.01
CA TYR A 292 1.66 -10.71 -4.59
C TYR A 292 1.21 -9.30 -4.22
N VAL A 293 0.01 -9.16 -3.66
CA VAL A 293 -0.59 -7.86 -3.35
C VAL A 293 -0.84 -7.75 -1.84
N ASN A 294 -0.37 -6.68 -1.21
CA ASN A 294 -0.46 -6.51 0.23
C ASN A 294 -0.62 -5.06 0.71
N GLY A 295 -0.79 -4.88 2.03
CA GLY A 295 -0.81 -3.60 2.75
C GLY A 295 0.33 -3.53 3.77
N HIS A 296 0.02 -3.22 5.03
CA HIS A 296 0.88 -3.28 6.22
C HIS A 296 2.01 -2.26 6.27
N ASP A 297 2.83 -2.18 5.22
CA ASP A 297 3.70 -1.04 5.01
C ASP A 297 2.87 0.12 4.48
N HIS A 298 2.81 1.21 5.26
CA HIS A 298 1.93 2.36 5.02
C HIS A 298 2.46 3.28 3.91
N ILE A 299 2.67 2.69 2.73
CA ILE A 299 3.21 3.27 1.51
C ILE A 299 2.50 2.67 0.27
N LEU A 300 2.78 3.24 -0.90
CA LEU A 300 2.49 2.59 -2.19
C LEU A 300 3.80 2.11 -2.81
N GLN A 301 3.82 0.88 -3.31
CA GLN A 301 5.06 0.30 -3.84
C GLN A 301 4.81 -0.75 -4.94
N HIS A 302 5.73 -0.78 -5.91
CA HIS A 302 5.86 -1.86 -6.87
C HIS A 302 7.32 -2.31 -6.96
N ILE A 303 7.57 -3.59 -6.71
CA ILE A 303 8.87 -4.25 -6.85
C ILE A 303 8.72 -5.38 -7.89
N LYS A 304 9.64 -5.41 -8.85
CA LYS A 304 9.81 -6.51 -9.80
C LYS A 304 11.20 -7.10 -9.61
N ARG A 305 11.27 -8.33 -9.10
CA ARG A 305 12.56 -9.01 -8.95
C ARG A 305 13.16 -9.37 -10.30
N THR A 306 14.48 -9.39 -10.38
CA THR A 306 15.21 -9.79 -11.59
C THR A 306 15.33 -11.30 -11.73
N ASP A 307 15.21 -12.03 -10.61
CA ASP A 307 15.31 -13.48 -10.51
C ASP A 307 13.95 -14.19 -10.38
N SER A 308 12.84 -13.45 -10.43
CA SER A 308 11.48 -13.98 -10.36
C SER A 308 10.52 -13.21 -11.26
N ALA A 309 9.55 -13.91 -11.83
CA ALA A 309 8.48 -13.30 -12.62
C ALA A 309 7.38 -12.64 -11.75
N ILE A 310 7.43 -12.83 -10.43
CA ILE A 310 6.46 -12.29 -9.47
C ILE A 310 6.65 -10.77 -9.33
N HIS A 311 5.53 -10.05 -9.40
CA HIS A 311 5.46 -8.64 -9.03
C HIS A 311 4.95 -8.50 -7.60
N PHE A 312 5.65 -7.75 -6.76
CA PHE A 312 5.22 -7.43 -5.40
C PHE A 312 4.64 -6.03 -5.39
N VAL A 313 3.41 -5.91 -4.91
CA VAL A 313 2.59 -4.70 -5.05
C VAL A 313 1.99 -4.35 -3.69
N THR A 314 2.44 -3.25 -3.10
CA THR A 314 1.94 -2.76 -1.80
C THR A 314 1.00 -1.59 -2.01
N SER A 315 -0.20 -1.66 -1.43
CA SER A 315 -1.20 -0.58 -1.41
C SER A 315 -1.69 -0.30 0.01
N GLY A 316 -0.76 -0.06 0.94
CA GLY A 316 -1.05 0.19 2.36
C GLY A 316 -1.23 1.67 2.72
N GLY A 317 -1.41 2.55 1.74
CA GLY A 317 -1.55 4.00 1.95
C GLY A 317 -3.00 4.49 2.13
N GLY A 318 -3.96 3.63 2.49
CA GLY A 318 -5.39 3.98 2.44
C GLY A 318 -5.83 5.04 3.46
N SER A 319 -5.05 5.22 4.52
CA SER A 319 -5.24 6.30 5.50
C SER A 319 -3.87 6.81 5.96
N LYS A 320 -3.44 6.62 7.22
CA LYS A 320 -2.09 7.04 7.66
C LYS A 320 -1.00 6.48 6.73
N SER A 321 -0.04 7.32 6.35
CA SER A 321 1.21 6.91 5.70
C SER A 321 2.39 7.30 6.57
N TYR A 322 3.48 6.53 6.49
CA TYR A 322 4.71 6.82 7.23
C TYR A 322 5.87 7.10 6.28
N ALA A 323 6.76 8.00 6.72
CA ALA A 323 8.07 8.20 6.12
C ALA A 323 9.10 7.34 6.85
N GLY A 324 10.07 6.79 6.12
CA GLY A 324 11.12 5.94 6.66
C GLY A 324 11.43 4.73 5.80
N LEU A 325 11.51 4.88 4.47
CA LEU A 325 12.02 3.81 3.61
C LEU A 325 13.37 3.31 4.12
N ARG A 326 13.56 1.99 4.15
CA ARG A 326 14.87 1.41 4.39
C ARG A 326 15.79 1.82 3.23
N SER A 327 17.10 1.97 3.48
CA SER A 327 18.05 2.10 2.39
C SER A 327 17.97 0.85 1.53
N TYR A 328 17.78 1.01 0.22
CA TYR A 328 17.71 -0.08 -0.75
C TYR A 328 18.74 0.18 -1.85
N ASP A 329 19.29 -0.90 -2.40
CA ASP A 329 20.24 -0.83 -3.50
C ASP A 329 19.48 -0.94 -4.84
N ASP A 330 20.06 -0.41 -5.92
CA ASP A 330 19.40 -0.38 -7.25
C ASP A 330 19.05 -1.80 -7.78
N ASP A 331 19.68 -2.85 -7.24
CA ASP A 331 19.44 -4.24 -7.60
C ASP A 331 18.20 -4.87 -6.92
N ASP A 332 17.53 -4.15 -6.00
CA ASP A 332 16.37 -4.67 -5.24
C ASP A 332 15.08 -4.80 -6.09
N GLY A 333 15.11 -4.40 -7.36
CA GLY A 333 14.00 -4.55 -8.29
C GLY A 333 12.88 -3.52 -8.09
N VAL A 334 13.09 -2.51 -7.25
CA VAL A 334 12.13 -1.45 -6.94
C VAL A 334 11.81 -0.65 -8.20
N GLN A 335 10.55 -0.66 -8.63
CA GLN A 335 10.09 0.09 -9.80
C GLN A 335 9.42 1.41 -9.41
N PHE A 336 8.73 1.43 -8.27
CA PHE A 336 8.01 2.59 -7.78
C PHE A 336 7.82 2.52 -6.26
N VAL A 337 7.91 3.69 -5.62
CA VAL A 337 7.65 3.87 -4.19
C VAL A 337 7.08 5.26 -3.95
N HIS A 338 6.09 5.35 -3.08
CA HIS A 338 5.55 6.60 -2.59
C HIS A 338 5.25 6.52 -1.09
N GLU A 339 5.96 7.32 -0.30
CA GLU A 339 5.75 7.51 1.15
C GLU A 339 4.54 8.41 1.43
N GLY A 340 3.40 8.06 0.86
CA GLY A 340 2.18 8.84 0.95
C GLY A 340 0.95 7.98 0.79
N GLN A 341 -0.19 8.65 0.81
CA GLN A 341 -1.49 8.02 0.93
C GLN A 341 -2.10 7.88 -0.46
N GLY A 342 -2.90 6.83 -0.66
CA GLY A 342 -3.49 6.52 -1.94
C GLY A 342 -3.94 5.08 -2.05
N PHE A 343 -4.11 4.62 -3.28
CA PHE A 343 -4.65 3.30 -3.61
C PHE A 343 -4.17 2.84 -4.98
N LEU A 344 -4.40 1.56 -5.27
CA LEU A 344 -4.10 0.95 -6.56
C LEU A 344 -5.39 0.72 -7.35
N ALA A 345 -5.36 1.05 -8.64
CA ALA A 345 -6.31 0.56 -9.62
C ALA A 345 -5.66 -0.51 -10.49
N VAL A 346 -6.42 -1.57 -10.79
CA VAL A 346 -5.99 -2.67 -11.66
C VAL A 346 -7.02 -2.84 -12.77
N CYS A 347 -6.54 -2.80 -14.02
CA CYS A 347 -7.36 -3.05 -15.22
C CYS A 347 -6.74 -4.21 -16.00
N MET A 348 -7.53 -5.24 -16.29
CA MET A 348 -7.03 -6.49 -16.88
C MET A 348 -7.71 -6.80 -18.22
N THR A 349 -6.91 -7.28 -19.15
CA THR A 349 -7.33 -8.04 -20.33
C THR A 349 -6.87 -9.50 -20.17
N ALA A 350 -7.21 -10.36 -21.11
CA ALA A 350 -6.67 -11.72 -21.15
C ALA A 350 -5.12 -11.73 -21.13
N THR A 351 -4.47 -10.75 -21.76
CA THR A 351 -3.02 -10.76 -22.01
C THR A 351 -2.22 -9.73 -21.22
N SER A 352 -2.87 -8.85 -20.47
CA SER A 352 -2.18 -7.79 -19.74
C SER A 352 -2.90 -7.35 -18.47
N ALA A 353 -2.14 -6.92 -17.47
CA ALA A 353 -2.63 -6.27 -16.27
C ALA A 353 -1.97 -4.88 -16.13
N LEU A 354 -2.78 -3.82 -16.21
CA LEU A 354 -2.37 -2.45 -15.97
C LEU A 354 -2.57 -2.11 -14.48
N LEU A 355 -1.47 -1.83 -13.81
CA LEU A 355 -1.41 -1.32 -12.44
C LEU A 355 -1.26 0.20 -12.49
N THR A 356 -2.12 0.95 -11.80
CA THR A 356 -1.96 2.41 -11.65
C THR A 356 -2.14 2.82 -10.19
N PHE A 357 -1.11 3.45 -9.62
CA PHE A 357 -1.18 4.01 -8.28
C PHE A 357 -1.64 5.47 -8.33
N TYR A 358 -2.64 5.77 -7.52
CA TYR A 358 -3.18 7.11 -7.34
C TYR A 358 -2.85 7.62 -5.94
N ASP A 359 -2.47 8.89 -5.82
CA ASP A 359 -2.32 9.55 -4.52
C ASP A 359 -3.66 10.03 -3.94
N VAL A 360 -3.59 10.59 -2.72
CA VAL A 360 -4.71 11.18 -1.99
C VAL A 360 -5.45 12.31 -2.73
N TYR A 361 -4.81 12.93 -3.72
CA TYR A 361 -5.42 13.98 -4.54
C TYR A 361 -6.00 13.45 -5.86
N GLY A 362 -5.84 12.15 -6.14
CA GLY A 362 -6.30 11.49 -7.36
C GLY A 362 -5.30 11.63 -8.52
N VAL A 363 -4.05 11.97 -8.24
CA VAL A 363 -3.00 12.03 -9.25
C VAL A 363 -2.46 10.62 -9.46
N ALA A 364 -2.49 10.14 -10.72
CA ALA A 364 -1.80 8.92 -11.11
C ALA A 364 -0.28 9.14 -11.01
N LEU A 365 0.34 8.55 -10.00
CA LEU A 365 1.76 8.69 -9.71
C LEU A 365 2.63 7.78 -10.58
N TYR A 366 2.11 6.58 -10.87
CA TYR A 366 2.84 5.53 -11.57
C TYR A 366 1.87 4.55 -12.21
N SER A 367 2.19 4.15 -13.44
CA SER A 367 1.48 3.09 -14.16
C SER A 367 2.46 2.08 -14.71
N TYR A 368 2.10 0.80 -14.62
CA TYR A 368 2.88 -0.31 -15.16
C TYR A 368 1.97 -1.35 -15.78
N THR A 369 2.31 -1.80 -16.99
CA THR A 369 1.62 -2.92 -17.64
C THR A 369 2.49 -4.16 -17.51
N LYS A 370 1.97 -5.19 -16.82
CA LYS A 370 2.50 -6.55 -16.88
C LYS A 370 1.80 -7.26 -18.02
N ASP A 371 2.56 -7.66 -19.03
CA ASP A 371 2.10 -8.55 -20.09
C ASP A 371 2.41 -10.00 -19.68
N LEU A 372 1.64 -10.95 -20.23
CA LEU A 372 1.89 -12.39 -20.07
C LEU A 372 3.26 -12.83 -20.57
#